data_AF-A0A661NNN1-F1
#
_entry.id   AF-A0A661NNN1-F1
#
_cell.length_a   1.000
_cell.length_b   1.000
_cell.length_c   1.000
_cell.angle_alpha   90.00
_cell.angle_beta   90.00
_cell.angle_gamma   90.00
#
_symmetry.space_group_name_H-M   'P 1'
#
loop_
_entity.id
_entity.type
_entity.pdbx_description
1 polymer ?
#
loop_
_entity_poly.entity_id
_entity_poly.type
_entity_poly.pdbx_seq_one_letter_code
_entity_poly.pdbx_strand_id
1 'polypeptide(L)'
;MGTLSLELPHVGPVPVQIALLNDRPKTDLRWDIYPAGFAVVIDEMARYGLPIYITENGLADSKDVNRSRFLAEHLFEIGKAMLRGVDIRGYYHWSLIDNFEWAGGFCPRFGFYSVDYDSPERTRSATAAVPLMADIAATLRLTQATIDGLPAYLSAPAPCEGF
;
A
#
# COMPACT_ATOMS: atom_id res chain seq x y z
N MET A 1 -3.00 -16.17 18.16
CA MET A 1 -1.61 -16.43 17.76
C MET A 1 -1.42 -17.93 17.64
N GLY A 2 -1.35 -18.46 16.41
CA GLY A 2 -1.09 -19.87 16.18
C GLY A 2 0.42 -20.11 16.19
N THR A 3 0.89 -21.07 16.98
CA THR A 3 2.26 -21.58 16.87
C THR A 3 2.23 -22.75 15.90
N LEU A 4 3.00 -22.68 14.82
CA LEU A 4 3.19 -23.80 13.90
C LEU A 4 4.49 -24.50 14.27
N SER A 5 4.52 -25.83 14.15
CA SER A 5 5.75 -26.61 14.34
C SER A 5 6.26 -27.01 12.97
N LEU A 6 7.49 -26.62 12.66
CA LEU A 6 8.18 -27.05 11.44
C LEU A 6 9.02 -28.28 11.79
N GLU A 7 8.78 -29.39 11.10
CA GLU A 7 9.60 -30.59 11.22
C GLU A 7 10.85 -30.44 10.36
N LEU A 8 12.02 -30.38 10.99
CA LEU A 8 13.31 -30.33 10.32
C LEU A 8 14.03 -31.68 10.49
N PRO A 9 14.50 -32.34 9.41
CA PRO A 9 14.90 -33.75 9.42
C PRO A 9 16.06 -34.13 10.37
N HIS A 10 16.70 -33.16 11.03
CA HIS A 10 17.84 -33.37 11.94
C HIS A 10 17.75 -32.54 13.23
N VAL A 11 16.73 -31.68 13.37
CA VAL A 11 16.56 -30.75 14.50
C VAL A 11 15.30 -31.07 15.30
N GLY A 12 14.36 -31.83 14.71
CA GLY A 12 13.05 -32.11 15.31
C GLY A 12 12.09 -30.92 15.20
N PRO A 13 10.98 -30.92 15.95
CA PRO A 13 9.97 -29.88 15.87
C PRO A 13 10.51 -28.57 16.43
N VAL A 14 10.64 -27.57 15.54
CA VAL A 14 10.97 -26.20 15.96
C VAL A 14 9.66 -25.40 16.06
N PRO A 15 9.33 -24.84 17.23
CA PRO A 15 8.18 -23.96 17.37
C PRO A 15 8.47 -22.68 16.59
N VAL A 16 7.78 -22.51 15.46
CA VAL A 16 7.81 -21.28 14.69
C VAL A 16 6.64 -20.42 15.16
N GLN A 17 6.97 -19.36 15.90
CA GLN A 17 6.04 -18.27 16.08
C GLN A 17 5.94 -17.54 14.74
N ILE A 18 4.87 -17.81 13.99
CA ILE A 18 4.57 -17.00 12.81
C ILE A 18 4.06 -15.65 13.32
N ALA A 19 5.00 -14.76 13.62
CA ALA A 19 4.75 -13.37 14.02
C ALA A 19 4.08 -12.53 12.91
N LEU A 20 3.79 -13.14 11.75
CA LEU A 20 3.16 -12.52 10.59
C LEU A 20 1.63 -12.66 10.56
N LEU A 21 1.03 -13.49 11.44
CA LEU A 21 -0.42 -13.59 11.57
C LEU A 21 -0.96 -12.46 12.46
N ASN A 22 -1.13 -11.28 11.87
CA ASN A 22 -1.99 -10.25 12.42
C ASN A 22 -3.33 -10.23 11.66
N ASP A 23 -4.31 -9.54 12.25
CA ASP A 23 -5.67 -9.35 11.72
C ASP A 23 -5.78 -8.10 10.84
N ARG A 24 -4.66 -7.49 10.44
CA ARG A 24 -4.67 -6.30 9.60
C ARG A 24 -5.20 -6.64 8.21
N PRO A 25 -5.90 -5.70 7.56
CA PRO A 25 -6.26 -5.83 6.17
C PRO A 25 -5.01 -6.02 5.32
N LYS A 26 -5.14 -6.84 4.28
CA LYS A 26 -4.03 -7.23 3.41
C LYS A 26 -4.28 -6.79 1.97
N THR A 27 -3.20 -6.52 1.24
CA THR A 27 -3.20 -6.32 -0.22
C THR A 27 -3.35 -7.65 -0.96
N ASP A 28 -3.49 -7.61 -2.29
CA ASP A 28 -3.50 -8.81 -3.15
C ASP A 28 -2.20 -9.63 -3.04
N LEU A 29 -1.09 -8.97 -2.66
CA LEU A 29 0.22 -9.58 -2.37
C LEU A 29 0.40 -10.00 -0.90
N ARG A 30 -0.69 -9.99 -0.11
CA ARG A 30 -0.69 -10.36 1.31
C ARG A 30 0.13 -9.41 2.21
N TRP A 31 0.47 -8.21 1.72
CA TRP A 31 1.15 -7.19 2.52
C TRP A 31 0.17 -6.54 3.48
N ASP A 32 0.64 -6.22 4.69
CA ASP A 32 -0.15 -5.45 5.64
C ASP A 32 -0.45 -4.06 5.11
N ILE A 33 -1.72 -3.69 5.14
CA ILE A 33 -2.12 -2.30 5.02
C ILE A 33 -1.96 -1.66 6.40
N TYR A 34 -0.90 -0.88 6.58
CA TYR A 34 -0.52 -0.35 7.89
C TYR A 34 0.01 1.10 7.83
N PRO A 35 -0.87 2.10 7.68
CA PRO A 35 -0.48 3.51 7.62
C PRO A 35 0.34 3.96 8.84
N ALA A 36 0.00 3.47 10.05
CA ALA A 36 0.78 3.81 11.24
C ALA A 36 2.25 3.37 11.15
N GLY A 37 2.57 2.28 10.44
CA GLY A 37 3.95 1.87 10.19
C GLY A 37 4.68 2.83 9.26
N PHE A 38 3.97 3.45 8.31
CA PHE A 38 4.51 4.48 7.45
C PHE A 38 4.95 5.71 8.23
N ALA A 39 4.17 6.13 9.24
CA ALA A 39 4.56 7.20 10.16
C ALA A 39 5.85 6.88 10.94
N VAL A 40 6.00 5.63 11.40
CA VAL A 40 7.22 5.18 12.10
C VAL A 40 8.45 5.30 11.19
N VAL A 41 8.33 4.90 9.92
CA VAL A 41 9.43 5.02 8.94
C VAL A 41 9.76 6.48 8.68
N ILE A 42 8.76 7.35 8.52
CA ILE A 42 8.98 8.79 8.34
C ILE A 42 9.72 9.39 9.55
N ASP A 43 9.28 9.08 10.77
CA ASP A 43 9.89 9.59 11.99
C ASP A 43 11.34 9.09 12.15
N GLU A 44 11.63 7.83 11.76
CA GLU A 44 13.00 7.30 11.77
C GLU A 44 13.88 8.02 10.73
N MET A 45 13.36 8.26 9.52
CA MET A 45 14.10 8.98 8.47
C MET A 45 14.32 10.46 8.83
N ALA A 46 13.40 11.09 9.57
CA ALA A 46 13.53 12.47 9.98
C ALA A 46 14.75 12.73 10.88
N ARG A 47 15.22 11.71 11.60
CA ARG A 47 16.39 11.80 12.51
C ARG A 47 17.70 12.09 11.79
N TYR A 48 17.78 11.82 10.49
CA TYR A 48 18.96 12.11 9.69
C TYR A 48 19.07 13.60 9.32
N GLY A 49 18.04 14.42 9.55
CA GLY A 49 18.07 15.86 9.31
C GLY A 49 18.17 16.25 7.83
N LEU A 50 17.81 15.33 6.93
CA LEU A 50 17.79 15.55 5.48
C LEU A 50 16.35 15.68 4.96
N PRO A 51 16.14 16.40 3.84
CA PRO A 51 14.84 16.43 3.19
C PRO A 51 14.40 15.03 2.74
N ILE A 52 13.13 14.70 2.96
CA ILE A 52 12.54 13.40 2.62
C ILE A 52 11.71 13.52 1.34
N TYR A 53 11.90 12.56 0.44
CA TYR A 53 10.98 12.31 -0.67
C TYR A 53 10.44 10.89 -0.50
N ILE A 54 9.12 10.75 -0.48
CA ILE A 54 8.47 9.44 -0.54
C ILE A 54 8.48 9.01 -2.00
N THR A 55 9.47 8.22 -2.39
CA THR A 55 9.67 7.81 -3.78
C THR A 55 8.70 6.72 -4.23
N GLU A 56 8.21 5.90 -3.30
CA GLU A 56 7.19 4.88 -3.56
C GLU A 56 6.28 4.69 -2.34
N ASN A 57 4.99 4.61 -2.61
CA ASN A 57 3.98 4.11 -1.69
C ASN A 57 2.76 3.68 -2.52
N GLY A 58 2.26 2.47 -2.28
CA GLY A 58 1.21 1.88 -3.09
C GLY A 58 0.77 0.52 -2.57
N LEU A 59 -0.24 -0.05 -3.22
CA LEU A 59 -0.79 -1.37 -2.90
C LEU A 59 -1.21 -2.13 -4.16
N ALA A 60 -1.01 -3.45 -4.14
CA ALA A 60 -1.63 -4.34 -5.10
C ALA A 60 -3.11 -4.52 -4.74
N ASP A 61 -4.01 -4.02 -5.59
CA ASP A 61 -5.46 -4.03 -5.39
C ASP A 61 -6.18 -4.04 -6.75
N SER A 62 -6.26 -5.22 -7.34
CA SER A 62 -6.84 -5.48 -8.68
C SER A 62 -8.32 -5.15 -8.77
N LYS A 63 -9.05 -5.15 -7.64
CA LYS A 63 -10.48 -4.83 -7.58
C LYS A 63 -10.74 -3.38 -7.15
N ASP A 64 -9.69 -2.63 -6.83
CA ASP A 64 -9.76 -1.24 -6.41
C ASP A 64 -10.70 -1.01 -5.21
N VAL A 65 -10.70 -1.95 -4.27
CA VAL A 65 -11.58 -1.91 -3.08
C VAL A 65 -10.97 -1.16 -1.90
N ASN A 66 -9.63 -1.05 -1.86
CA ASN A 66 -8.86 -0.54 -0.73
C ASN A 66 -8.01 0.69 -1.11
N ARG A 67 -7.70 0.89 -2.40
CA ARG A 67 -6.75 1.92 -2.87
C ARG A 67 -7.06 3.34 -2.41
N SER A 68 -8.31 3.79 -2.48
CA SER A 68 -8.68 5.15 -2.06
C SER A 68 -8.43 5.37 -0.57
N ARG A 69 -8.82 4.42 0.29
CA ARG A 69 -8.57 4.52 1.74
C ARG A 69 -7.08 4.40 2.05
N PHE A 70 -6.37 3.49 1.39
CA PHE A 70 -4.92 3.35 1.52
C PHE A 70 -4.22 4.67 1.20
N LEU A 71 -4.51 5.27 0.05
CA LEU A 71 -3.94 6.54 -0.39
C LEU A 71 -4.20 7.64 0.64
N ALA A 72 -5.47 7.81 1.05
CA ALA A 72 -5.86 8.84 1.99
C ALA A 72 -5.13 8.68 3.33
N GLU A 73 -5.16 7.51 3.94
CA GLU A 73 -4.55 7.30 5.26
C GLU A 73 -3.02 7.49 5.23
N HIS A 74 -2.32 7.03 4.18
CA HIS A 74 -0.87 7.21 4.08
C HIS A 74 -0.48 8.68 3.82
N LEU A 75 -1.21 9.40 2.98
CA LEU A 75 -1.02 10.85 2.79
C LEU A 75 -1.34 11.64 4.06
N PHE A 76 -2.31 11.18 4.85
CA PHE A 76 -2.64 11.80 6.13
C PHE A 76 -1.51 11.65 7.16
N GLU A 77 -0.82 10.51 7.19
CA GLU A 77 0.39 10.34 8.01
C GLU A 77 1.51 11.30 7.60
N ILE A 78 1.71 11.52 6.29
CA ILE A 78 2.64 12.54 5.78
C ILE A 78 2.25 13.93 6.29
N GLY A 79 0.98 14.31 6.16
CA GLY A 79 0.47 15.60 6.64
C GLY A 79 0.71 15.78 8.15
N LYS A 80 0.45 14.75 8.96
CA LYS A 80 0.76 14.78 10.40
C LYS A 80 2.24 14.94 10.69
N ALA A 81 3.13 14.31 9.91
CA ALA A 81 4.57 14.47 10.07
C ALA A 81 5.04 15.89 9.69
N MET A 82 4.52 16.45 8.59
CA MET A 82 4.82 17.83 8.18
C MET A 82 4.36 18.84 9.23
N LEU A 83 3.20 18.63 9.87
CA LEU A 83 2.73 19.46 11.00
C LEU A 83 3.66 19.42 12.22
N ARG A 84 4.42 18.33 12.40
CA ARG A 84 5.45 18.21 13.44
C ARG A 84 6.80 18.81 13.02
N GLY A 85 6.91 19.36 11.81
CA GLY A 85 8.12 19.99 11.29
C GLY A 85 9.06 19.07 10.49
N VAL A 86 8.62 17.87 10.12
CA VAL A 86 9.42 16.98 9.25
C VAL A 86 9.47 17.55 7.84
N ASP A 87 10.67 17.66 7.27
CA ASP A 87 10.91 18.25 5.94
C ASP A 87 10.62 17.27 4.81
N ILE A 88 9.33 17.08 4.47
CA ILE A 88 8.88 16.20 3.38
C ILE A 88 8.58 17.04 2.14
N ARG A 89 9.22 16.71 1.02
CA ARG A 89 9.23 17.53 -0.21
C ARG A 89 8.40 16.96 -1.36
N GLY A 90 8.05 15.68 -1.30
CA GLY A 90 7.29 15.06 -2.36
C GLY A 90 6.77 13.68 -2.00
N TYR A 91 5.68 13.31 -2.67
CA TYR A 91 5.06 12.00 -2.64
C TYR A 91 4.89 11.50 -4.07
N TYR A 92 5.42 10.31 -4.33
CA TYR A 92 5.31 9.62 -5.59
C TYR A 92 4.61 8.29 -5.35
N HIS A 93 3.38 8.16 -5.88
CA HIS A 93 2.60 6.94 -5.77
C HIS A 93 3.19 5.84 -6.64
N TRP A 94 3.21 4.61 -6.12
CA TRP A 94 3.45 3.41 -6.91
C TRP A 94 2.08 2.77 -7.22
N SER A 95 1.51 2.98 -8.41
CA SER A 95 2.10 3.61 -9.59
C SER A 95 1.03 4.32 -10.44
N LEU A 96 1.44 5.00 -11.52
CA LEU A 96 0.46 5.63 -12.43
C LEU A 96 -0.36 4.57 -13.17
N ILE A 97 0.27 3.53 -13.70
CA ILE A 97 -0.37 2.46 -14.47
C ILE A 97 0.05 1.12 -13.90
N ASP A 98 -0.77 0.09 -14.08
CA ASP A 98 -0.32 -1.28 -13.80
C ASP A 98 0.97 -1.61 -14.57
N ASN A 99 1.88 -2.31 -13.90
CA ASN A 99 3.18 -2.69 -14.45
C ASN A 99 3.48 -4.18 -14.21
N PHE A 100 4.60 -4.62 -14.78
CA PHE A 100 5.18 -5.92 -14.48
C PHE A 100 5.82 -5.89 -13.08
N GLU A 101 5.32 -6.70 -12.15
CA GLU A 101 5.79 -6.79 -10.77
C GLU A 101 6.74 -7.97 -10.58
N TRP A 102 7.90 -7.90 -11.24
CA TRP A 102 9.00 -8.86 -11.06
C TRP A 102 8.54 -10.33 -11.14
N ALA A 103 8.79 -11.13 -10.11
CA ALA A 103 8.36 -12.52 -10.05
C ALA A 103 6.82 -12.67 -10.12
N GLY A 104 6.07 -11.64 -9.73
CA GLY A 104 4.59 -11.66 -9.71
C GLY A 104 3.98 -11.35 -11.07
N GLY A 105 4.82 -11.01 -12.04
CA GLY A 105 4.39 -10.73 -13.40
C GLY A 105 3.33 -9.63 -13.44
N PHE A 106 2.28 -9.85 -14.23
CA PHE A 106 1.20 -8.88 -14.42
C PHE A 106 -0.01 -9.11 -13.51
N CYS A 107 0.07 -10.03 -12.53
CA CYS A 107 -1.05 -10.26 -11.64
C CYS A 107 -1.25 -9.10 -10.66
N PRO A 108 -0.24 -8.64 -9.89
CA PRO A 108 -0.38 -7.53 -8.98
C PRO A 108 -0.70 -6.23 -9.72
N ARG A 109 -1.76 -5.55 -9.30
CA ARG A 109 -2.23 -4.31 -9.93
C ARG A 109 -2.06 -3.13 -8.98
N PHE A 110 -1.08 -2.27 -9.24
CA PHE A 110 -0.76 -1.11 -8.41
C PHE A 110 -1.31 0.21 -8.96
N GLY A 111 -1.65 0.25 -10.25
CA GLY A 111 -1.86 1.49 -10.97
C GLY A 111 -3.09 2.27 -10.51
N PHE A 112 -3.00 3.60 -10.57
CA PHE A 112 -4.18 4.46 -10.66
C PHE A 112 -5.00 4.20 -11.92
N TYR A 113 -4.35 3.71 -12.98
CA TYR A 113 -5.00 3.27 -14.19
C TYR A 113 -4.71 1.78 -14.42
N SER A 114 -5.76 0.98 -14.41
CA SER A 114 -5.66 -0.44 -14.72
C SER A 114 -5.30 -0.63 -16.19
N VAL A 115 -4.42 -1.58 -16.51
CA VAL A 115 -4.01 -1.89 -17.89
C VAL A 115 -4.63 -3.21 -18.33
N ASP A 116 -5.36 -3.18 -19.44
CA ASP A 116 -5.78 -4.38 -20.15
C ASP A 116 -4.59 -4.94 -20.96
N TYR A 117 -4.01 -6.03 -20.46
CA TYR A 117 -2.87 -6.70 -21.11
C TYR A 117 -3.29 -7.66 -22.24
N ASP A 118 -4.57 -8.00 -22.35
CA ASP A 118 -5.10 -8.82 -23.44
C ASP A 118 -5.41 -7.95 -24.66
N SER A 119 -5.74 -6.67 -24.44
CA SER A 119 -5.89 -5.67 -25.52
C SER A 119 -4.55 -5.35 -26.20
N PRO A 120 -4.45 -5.44 -27.55
CA PRO A 120 -3.24 -5.06 -28.28
C PRO A 120 -2.90 -3.56 -28.13
N GLU A 121 -3.89 -2.72 -27.81
CA GLU A 121 -3.73 -1.29 -27.61
C GLU A 121 -3.33 -0.92 -26.18
N ARG A 122 -3.28 -1.89 -25.25
CA ARG A 122 -2.99 -1.68 -23.82
C ARG A 122 -3.90 -0.60 -23.23
N THR A 123 -5.20 -0.79 -23.44
CA THR A 123 -6.25 0.12 -22.99
C THR A 123 -6.16 0.32 -21.48
N ARG A 124 -6.40 1.57 -21.04
CA ARG A 124 -6.27 1.98 -19.65
C ARG A 124 -7.60 2.47 -19.11
N SER A 125 -7.94 2.08 -17.89
CA SER A 125 -9.16 2.52 -17.21
C SER A 125 -8.82 3.11 -15.85
N ALA A 126 -9.42 4.26 -15.54
CA ALA A 126 -9.19 4.93 -14.26
C ALA A 126 -9.79 4.12 -13.10
N THR A 127 -9.04 3.99 -12.02
CA THR A 127 -9.54 3.50 -10.74
C THR A 127 -10.37 4.59 -10.03
N ALA A 128 -11.18 4.19 -9.05
CA ALA A 128 -11.92 5.07 -8.16
C ALA A 128 -11.02 5.95 -7.28
N ALA A 129 -9.72 5.64 -7.17
CA ALA A 129 -8.75 6.48 -6.47
C ALA A 129 -8.27 7.69 -7.28
N VAL A 130 -8.45 7.70 -8.61
CA VAL A 130 -7.99 8.80 -9.48
C VAL A 130 -8.62 10.15 -9.10
N PRO A 131 -9.95 10.29 -8.92
CA PRO A 131 -10.54 11.57 -8.54
C PRO A 131 -10.03 12.09 -7.20
N LEU A 132 -9.82 11.20 -6.22
CA LEU A 132 -9.27 11.55 -4.92
C LEU A 132 -7.84 12.07 -5.04
N MET A 133 -6.97 11.35 -5.76
CA MET A 133 -5.59 11.80 -5.97
C MET A 133 -5.54 13.14 -6.72
N ALA A 134 -6.40 13.33 -7.73
CA ALA A 134 -6.48 14.58 -8.48
C ALA A 134 -6.90 15.77 -7.60
N ASP A 135 -7.91 15.58 -6.74
CA ASP A 135 -8.35 16.61 -5.79
C ASP A 135 -7.25 16.96 -4.77
N ILE A 136 -6.59 15.94 -4.19
CA ILE A 136 -5.49 16.17 -3.25
C ILE A 136 -4.32 16.88 -3.94
N ALA A 137 -3.94 16.47 -5.16
CA ALA A 137 -2.85 17.11 -5.89
C ALA A 137 -3.15 18.57 -6.25
N ALA A 138 -4.41 18.88 -6.60
CA ALA A 138 -4.83 20.23 -6.96
C ALA A 138 -4.95 21.16 -5.74
N THR A 139 -5.38 20.62 -4.60
CA THR A 139 -5.71 21.43 -3.42
C THR A 139 -4.64 21.39 -2.33
N LEU A 140 -3.79 20.35 -2.33
CA LEU A 140 -2.91 19.95 -1.23
C LEU A 140 -3.65 19.81 0.10
N ARG A 141 -4.92 19.39 0.04
CA ARG A 141 -5.79 19.22 1.21
C ARG A 141 -6.28 17.79 1.31
N LEU A 142 -6.26 17.31 2.54
CA LEU A 142 -6.89 16.05 2.94
C LEU A 142 -7.38 16.23 4.38
N THR A 143 -8.60 15.77 4.66
CA THR A 143 -9.19 15.90 6.00
C THR A 143 -9.55 14.53 6.56
N GLN A 144 -9.67 14.45 7.89
CA GLN A 144 -10.18 13.25 8.54
C GLN A 144 -11.58 12.88 8.02
N ALA A 145 -12.44 13.86 7.74
CA ALA A 145 -13.76 13.63 7.16
C ALA A 145 -13.69 12.95 5.78
N THR A 146 -12.67 13.25 4.96
CA THR A 146 -12.43 12.56 3.70
C THR A 146 -12.16 11.07 3.95
N ILE A 147 -11.34 10.72 4.94
CA ILE A 147 -11.03 9.33 5.31
C ILE A 147 -12.26 8.62 5.88
N ASP A 148 -13.01 9.29 6.76
CA ASP A 148 -14.18 8.74 7.42
C ASP A 148 -15.31 8.44 6.41
N GLY A 149 -15.37 9.19 5.30
CA GLY A 149 -16.31 8.96 4.20
C GLY A 149 -15.94 7.80 3.26
N LEU A 150 -14.74 7.23 3.35
CA LEU A 150 -14.31 6.12 2.50
C LEU A 150 -14.75 4.77 3.09
N PRO A 151 -15.03 3.74 2.26
CA PRO A 151 -15.33 2.40 2.74
C PRO A 151 -14.22 1.86 3.64
N ALA A 152 -14.57 1.11 4.69
CA ALA A 152 -13.59 0.39 5.50
C ALA A 152 -12.81 -0.62 4.65
N TYR A 153 -11.58 -0.93 5.06
CA TYR A 153 -10.78 -1.93 4.34
C TYR A 153 -11.51 -3.27 4.24
N LEU A 154 -11.51 -3.83 3.05
CA LEU A 154 -11.99 -5.18 2.80
C LEU A 154 -10.81 -6.14 2.76
N SER A 155 -11.04 -7.37 3.20
CA SER A 155 -10.06 -8.44 2.99
C SER A 155 -9.88 -8.62 1.48
N ALA A 156 -8.66 -8.41 0.99
CA ALA A 156 -8.35 -8.69 -0.40
C ALA A 156 -8.62 -10.17 -0.70
N PRO A 157 -9.34 -10.50 -1.78
CA PRO A 157 -9.24 -11.85 -2.33
C PRO A 157 -7.77 -12.03 -2.73
N ALA A 158 -7.11 -13.13 -2.39
CA ALA A 158 -5.73 -13.37 -2.84
C ALA A 158 -5.78 -13.82 -4.31
N PRO A 159 -5.60 -12.94 -5.32
CA PRO A 159 -5.84 -13.31 -6.71
C PRO A 159 -4.56 -13.80 -7.38
N CYS A 160 -3.40 -13.51 -6.78
CA CYS A 160 -2.08 -13.82 -7.29
C CYS A 160 -1.54 -15.03 -6.53
N GLU A 161 -1.91 -16.22 -6.98
CA GLU A 161 -1.32 -17.47 -6.51
C GLU A 161 0.13 -17.55 -7.04
N GLY A 162 1.10 -17.82 -6.16
CA GLY A 162 2.51 -17.99 -6.56
C GLY A 162 3.58 -17.42 -5.63
N PHE A 163 3.22 -16.88 -4.46
CA PHE A 163 4.17 -16.48 -3.40
C PHE A 163 3.83 -17.08 -2.05
#